data_AF-A0A6B2YZV6-F1
#
_entry.id   AF-A0A6B2YZV6-F1
#
_cell.length_a   1.000
_cell.length_b   1.000
_cell.length_c   1.000
_cell.angle_alpha   90.00
_cell.angle_beta   90.00
_cell.angle_gamma   90.00
#
_symmetry.space_group_name_H-M   'P 1'
#
loop_
_entity.id
_entity.type
_entity.pdbx_description
1 polymer ?
#
loop_
_entity_poly.entity_id
_entity_poly.type
_entity_poly.pdbx_seq_one_letter_code
_entity_poly.pdbx_strand_id
1 'polypeptide(L)' 'MGLKEWPRDAGARERWVAALSEHPKLIQRPIITAEDGTAVVARSEEAVRDALGRGV' A
#
# COMPACT_ATOMS: atom_id res chain seq x y z
N MET A 1 -14.03 13.42 -2.80
CA MET A 1 -14.14 12.16 -2.04
C MET A 1 -13.95 12.30 -0.53
N GLY A 2 -13.44 13.41 0.04
CA GLY A 2 -13.36 13.56 1.52
C GLY A 2 -12.53 12.49 2.24
N LEU A 3 -11.63 11.81 1.52
CA LEU A 3 -10.90 10.60 1.97
C LEU A 3 -10.11 10.79 3.26
N LYS A 4 -9.68 12.02 3.54
CA LYS A 4 -8.92 12.35 4.77
C LYS A 4 -9.72 12.08 6.05
N GLU A 5 -11.05 12.19 5.96
CA GLU A 5 -11.96 12.01 7.09
C GLU A 5 -12.43 10.56 7.25
N TRP A 6 -12.02 9.66 6.35
CA TRP A 6 -12.46 8.28 6.42
C TRP A 6 -11.71 7.55 7.55
N PRO A 7 -12.42 6.76 8.37
CA PRO A 7 -11.79 5.94 9.41
C PRO A 7 -10.76 4.97 8.80
N ARG A 8 -9.70 4.68 9.55
CA ARG A 8 -8.67 3.69 9.20
C ARG A 8 -8.79 2.45 10.08
N ASP A 9 -10.02 2.00 10.27
CA ASP A 9 -10.37 0.81 11.04
C ASP A 9 -10.93 -0.30 10.13
N ALA A 10 -11.18 -1.47 10.71
CA ALA A 10 -11.68 -2.63 9.99
C ALA A 10 -13.08 -2.39 9.38
N GLY A 11 -13.93 -1.56 10.01
CA GLY A 11 -15.29 -1.28 9.55
C GLY A 11 -15.30 -0.48 8.24
N ALA A 12 -14.28 0.33 8.00
CA ALA A 12 -14.13 1.11 6.77
C ALA A 12 -13.34 0.41 5.65
N ARG A 13 -12.82 -0.81 5.88
CA ARG A 13 -11.88 -1.47 4.97
C ARG A 13 -12.43 -1.64 3.55
N GLU A 14 -13.62 -2.23 3.41
CA GLU A 14 -14.21 -2.49 2.08
C GLU A 14 -14.43 -1.21 1.28
N ARG A 15 -14.82 -0.13 1.98
CA ARG A 15 -14.99 1.19 1.37
C ARG A 15 -13.67 1.73 0.82
N TRP A 16 -12.58 1.59 1.57
CA TRP A 16 -11.25 1.98 1.09
C TRP A 16 -10.81 1.15 -0.12
N VAL A 17 -11.00 -0.17 -0.07
CA VAL A 17 -10.63 -1.07 -1.17
C VAL A 17 -11.39 -0.70 -2.45
N ALA A 18 -12.71 -0.56 -2.38
CA ALA A 18 -13.52 -0.14 -3.52
C ALA A 18 -13.02 1.18 -4.13
N ALA A 19 -12.80 2.20 -3.29
CA ALA A 19 -12.33 3.51 -3.76
C ALA A 19 -10.93 3.46 -4.39
N LEU A 20 -10.00 2.68 -3.82
CA LEU A 20 -8.65 2.51 -4.36
C LEU A 20 -8.66 1.74 -5.69
N SER A 21 -9.52 0.72 -5.81
CA SER A 21 -9.70 -0.05 -7.04
C SER A 21 -10.35 0.77 -8.15
N GLU A 22 -11.38 1.54 -7.84
CA GLU A 22 -12.06 2.45 -8.80
C GLU A 22 -11.16 3.61 -9.23
N HIS A 23 -10.25 4.05 -8.35
CA HIS A 23 -9.35 5.17 -8.61
C HIS A 23 -7.88 4.81 -8.30
N PRO A 24 -7.20 4.00 -9.14
CA PRO A 24 -5.84 3.50 -8.87
C PRO A 24 -4.77 4.58 -8.68
N LYS A 25 -5.03 5.82 -9.10
CA LYS A 25 -4.16 6.98 -8.83
C LYS A 25 -4.02 7.28 -7.34
N LEU A 26 -4.98 6.88 -6.51
CA LEU A 26 -4.96 7.04 -5.05
C LEU A 26 -4.00 6.06 -4.36
N ILE A 27 -3.68 4.94 -5.00
CA ILE A 27 -2.78 3.93 -4.45
C ILE A 27 -1.36 4.50 -4.43
N GLN A 28 -0.75 4.48 -3.24
CA GLN A 28 0.63 4.92 -3.06
C GLN A 28 1.58 4.04 -3.87
N ARG A 29 2.63 4.66 -4.40
CA ARG A 29 3.62 4.02 -5.27
C ARG A 29 5.02 4.58 -5.01
N PRO A 30 6.09 3.81 -5.26
CA PRO A 30 6.09 2.42 -5.75
C PRO A 30 5.66 1.41 -4.68
N ILE A 31 5.14 0.26 -5.14
CA ILE A 31 4.87 -0.93 -4.30
C ILE A 31 5.80 -2.02 -4.79
N ILE A 32 6.53 -2.65 -3.87
CA ILE A 32 7.41 -3.80 -4.14
C ILE A 32 6.84 -5.01 -3.41
N THR A 33 6.67 -6.11 -4.12
CA THR A 33 6.27 -7.42 -3.57
C THR A 33 7.49 -8.32 -3.49
N ALA A 34 7.70 -9.00 -2.36
CA ALA A 34 8.77 -9.98 -2.17
C ALA A 34 8.24 -11.41 -2.24
N GLU A 35 9.14 -12.37 -2.43
CA GLU A 35 8.79 -13.80 -2.58
C GLU A 35 8.24 -14.42 -1.28
N ASP A 36 8.55 -13.82 -0.13
CA ASP A 36 8.00 -14.18 1.19
C ASP A 36 6.53 -13.77 1.38
N GLY A 37 5.90 -13.19 0.35
CA GLY A 37 4.51 -12.73 0.36
C GLY A 37 4.30 -11.36 1.02
N THR A 38 5.37 -10.67 1.42
CA THR A 38 5.28 -9.31 1.96
C THR A 38 5.22 -8.25 0.84
N ALA A 39 4.70 -7.07 1.18
CA ALA A 39 4.68 -5.92 0.28
C ALA A 39 5.04 -4.63 1.02
N VAL A 40 5.82 -3.77 0.38
CA VAL A 40 6.32 -2.51 0.96
C VAL A 40 5.99 -1.34 0.03
N VAL A 41 5.55 -0.22 0.61
CA VAL A 41 5.44 1.07 -0.10
C VAL A 41 6.80 1.76 -0.05
N ALA A 42 7.61 1.57 -1.09
CA ALA A 42 9.04 1.90 -1.08
C ALA A 42 9.31 3.39 -1.38
N ARG A 43 8.97 4.27 -0.43
CA ARG A 43 9.13 5.74 -0.55
C ARG A 43 10.49 6.26 -0.10
N SER A 44 11.35 5.40 0.43
CA SER A 44 12.71 5.72 0.88
C SER A 44 13.70 4.66 0.37
N GLU A 45 14.98 5.03 0.31
CA GLU A 45 16.04 4.07 -0.04
C GLU A 45 16.10 2.90 0.93
N GLU A 46 15.89 3.14 2.23
CA GLU A 46 15.83 2.10 3.25
C GLU A 46 14.71 1.09 2.96
N ALA A 47 13.50 1.58 2.63
CA ALA A 47 12.38 0.71 2.29
C ALA A 47 12.61 -0.10 1.01
N VAL A 48 13.36 0.45 0.04
CA VAL A 48 13.79 -0.30 -1.15
C VAL A 48 14.78 -1.39 -0.77
N ARG A 49 15.80 -1.08 0.03
CA ARG A 49 16.82 -2.06 0.47
C ARG A 49 16.22 -3.19 1.29
N ASP A 50 15.31 -2.86 2.22
CA ASP A 50 14.57 -3.84 3.01
C ASP A 50 13.76 -4.78 2.10
N ALA A 51 13.03 -4.24 1.13
CA ALA A 51 12.26 -5.05 0.18
C ALA A 51 13.16 -5.98 -0.67
N LEU A 52 14.34 -5.52 -1.09
CA LEU A 52 15.30 -6.34 -1.85
C LEU A 52 15.94 -7.44 -1.00
N GLY A 53 16.14 -7.20 0.30
CA GLY A 53 16.72 -8.18 1.23
C GLY A 53 15.76 -9.33 1.61
N ARG A 54 14.47 -9.21 1.31
CA ARG A 54 13.45 -10.24 1.59
C ARG A 54 13.31 -11.29 0.48
N GLY A 55 13.99 -11.10 -0.65
CA GLY A 55 13.96 -12.01 -1.80
C GLY A 55 15.20 -12.89 -1.96
N VAL A 56 16.09 -12.92 -0.95
CA VAL A 56 17.33 -13.71 -0.93
C VAL A 56 17.32 -14.76 0.16
#